data_AF-A0A1Y4MLV3-F1
#
_entry.id   AF-A0A1Y4MLV3-F1
#
_cell.length_a   1.000
_cell.length_b   1.000
_cell.length_c   1.000
_cell.angle_alpha   90.00
_cell.angle_beta   90.00
_cell.angle_gamma   90.00
#
_symmetry.space_group_name_H-M   'P 1'
#
loop_
_entity.id
_entity.type
_entity.pdbx_description
1 polymer ?
#
loop_
_entity_poly.entity_id
_entity_poly.type
_entity_poly.pdbx_seq_one_letter_code
_entity_poly.pdbx_strand_id
1 'polypeptide(L)' 'MFSLFEAFCNLIYFALHITGTGSFPRPLSAKEERECLEGIARGDEEAKTRLIEHNLRLVAHIIKNG' A
#
# COMPACT_ATOMS: atom_id res chain seq x y z
N MET A 1 -26.04 -31.33 0.45
CA MET A 1 -24.91 -31.32 1.41
C MET A 1 -23.62 -30.90 0.72
N PHE A 2 -23.19 -31.60 -0.35
CA PHE A 2 -21.99 -31.22 -1.15
C PHE A 2 -22.07 -29.84 -1.82
N SER A 3 -23.24 -29.44 -2.34
CA SER A 3 -23.46 -28.14 -2.99
C SER A 3 -23.37 -26.94 -2.04
N LEU A 4 -23.73 -27.12 -0.76
CA LEU A 4 -23.56 -26.07 0.26
C LEU A 4 -22.09 -25.88 0.62
N PHE A 5 -21.33 -26.97 0.67
CA PHE A 5 -19.90 -26.94 0.91
C PHE A 5 -19.16 -26.26 -0.24
N GLU A 6 -19.52 -26.56 -1.48
CA GLU A 6 -18.94 -25.91 -2.67
C GLU A 6 -19.24 -24.39 -2.71
N ALA A 7 -20.49 -23.99 -2.39
CA ALA A 7 -20.84 -22.58 -2.28
C ALA A 7 -20.04 -21.85 -1.18
N PHE A 8 -19.79 -22.52 -0.04
CA PHE A 8 -18.99 -21.98 1.04
C PHE A 8 -17.51 -21.83 0.67
N CYS A 9 -16.93 -22.82 0.00
CA CYS A 9 -15.56 -22.74 -0.51
C CYS A 9 -15.39 -21.60 -1.52
N ASN A 10 -16.36 -21.44 -2.44
CA ASN A 10 -16.37 -20.34 -3.41
C ASN A 10 -16.49 -18.97 -2.72
N LEU A 11 -17.29 -18.86 -1.66
CA LEU A 11 -17.43 -17.65 -0.86
C LEU A 11 -16.12 -17.28 -0.14
N ILE A 12 -15.44 -18.27 0.46
CA ILE A 12 -14.13 -18.08 1.11
C ILE A 12 -13.08 -17.65 0.08
N TYR A 13 -13.03 -18.33 -1.06
CA TYR A 13 -12.09 -18.00 -2.14
C TYR A 13 -12.31 -16.56 -2.63
N PHE A 14 -13.57 -16.15 -2.81
CA PHE A 14 -13.93 -14.78 -3.17
C PHE A 14 -13.51 -13.76 -2.10
N ALA A 15 -13.77 -14.04 -0.82
CA ALA A 15 -13.39 -13.16 0.29
C ALA A 15 -11.87 -12.97 0.39
N LEU A 16 -11.10 -14.05 0.23
CA LEU A 16 -9.62 -14.02 0.24
C LEU A 16 -9.04 -13.35 -1.00
N HIS A 17 -9.69 -13.47 -2.15
CA HIS A 17 -9.23 -12.84 -3.39
C HIS A 17 -9.49 -11.32 -3.40
N ILE A 18 -10.49 -10.83 -2.68
CA ILE A 18 -10.77 -9.39 -2.55
C ILE A 18 -9.77 -8.69 -1.62
N THR A 19 -9.17 -9.40 -0.68
CA THR A 19 -8.09 -8.88 0.17
C THR A 19 -6.76 -8.84 -0.57
N GLY A 20 -6.65 -7.98 -1.59
CA GLY A 20 -5.50 -8.03 -2.51
C GLY A 20 -5.21 -6.74 -3.27
N THR A 21 -5.37 -5.58 -2.65
CA THR A 21 -4.72 -4.35 -3.15
C THR A 21 -3.61 -3.99 -2.17
N GLY A 22 -2.36 -3.98 -2.66
CA GLY A 22 -1.16 -4.12 -1.84
C GLY A 22 -1.10 -3.24 -0.59
N SER A 23 -0.43 -3.74 0.45
CA SER A 23 -0.29 -3.08 1.77
C SER A 23 0.42 -1.73 1.73
N PHE A 24 0.92 -1.30 0.58
CA PHE A 24 1.60 -0.02 0.42
C PHE A 24 0.68 1.02 -0.20
N PRO A 25 0.71 2.27 0.30
CA PRO A 25 -0.04 3.36 -0.30
C PRO A 25 0.46 3.66 -1.73
N ARG A 26 -0.41 4.28 -2.54
CA ARG A 26 -0.11 4.64 -3.93
C ARG A 26 1.06 5.64 -4.01
N PRO A 27 1.84 5.69 -5.11
CA PRO A 27 2.82 6.75 -5.33
C PRO A 27 2.24 8.13 -5.06
N LEU A 28 3.01 8.99 -4.40
CA LEU A 28 2.76 10.43 -4.44
C LEU A 28 2.98 10.94 -5.86
N SER A 29 2.20 11.93 -6.29
CA SER A 29 2.50 12.68 -7.49
C SER A 29 3.70 13.60 -7.25
N ALA A 30 4.39 14.02 -8.32
CA ALA A 30 5.55 14.92 -8.21
C ALA A 30 5.25 16.24 -7.48
N LYS A 31 4.00 16.73 -7.57
CA LYS A 31 3.55 17.93 -6.86
C LYS A 31 3.45 17.68 -5.36
N GLU A 32 2.79 16.59 -4.96
CA GLU A 32 2.64 16.21 -3.55
C GLU A 32 3.98 15.88 -2.89
N GLU A 33 4.88 15.25 -3.64
CA GLU A 33 6.22 14.92 -3.16
C GLU A 33 7.02 16.20 -2.89
N ARG A 34 6.91 17.20 -3.78
CA ARG A 34 7.51 18.51 -3.58
C ARG A 34 6.93 19.25 -2.38
N GLU A 35 5.61 19.23 -2.21
CA GLU A 35 4.93 19.80 -1.05
C GLU A 35 5.39 19.14 0.26
N CYS A 36 5.54 17.81 0.28
CA CYS A 36 6.10 17.08 1.40
C CYS A 36 7.54 17.50 1.70
N LEU A 37 8.40 17.63 0.68
CA LEU A 37 9.79 18.07 0.84
C LEU A 37 9.89 19.50 1.39
N GLU A 38 9.03 20.41 0.91
CA GLU A 38 8.94 21.77 1.42
C GLU A 38 8.43 21.81 2.87
N GLY A 39 7.48 20.93 3.23
CA GLY A 39 7.02 20.74 4.61
C GLY A 39 8.15 20.25 5.52
N ILE A 40 8.89 19.22 5.09
CA ILE A 40 10.04 18.68 5.81
C ILE A 40 11.10 19.77 6.06
N ALA A 41 11.38 20.61 5.06
CA ALA A 41 12.31 21.73 5.21
C ALA A 41 11.85 22.76 6.27
N ARG A 42 10.54 22.84 6.54
CA ARG A 42 9.95 23.67 7.60
C ARG A 42 9.83 22.95 8.95
N GLY A 43 10.26 21.69 9.04
CA GLY A 43 10.17 20.88 10.27
C GLY A 43 8.84 20.17 10.47
N ASP A 44 8.05 19.99 9.41
CA ASP A 44 6.79 19.24 9.45
C ASP A 44 7.04 17.73 9.47
N GLU A 45 6.82 17.10 10.63
CA GLU A 45 6.98 15.65 10.82
C GLU A 45 5.87 14.83 10.16
N GLU A 46 4.68 15.40 9.91
CA GLU A 46 3.60 14.71 9.20
C GLU A 46 3.94 14.58 7.72
N ALA A 47 4.46 15.67 7.11
CA ALA A 47 4.98 15.66 5.75
C ALA A 47 6.10 14.63 5.55
N LYS A 48 6.99 14.49 6.55
CA LYS A 48 8.05 13.49 6.58
C LYS A 48 7.53 12.06 6.66
N THR A 49 6.61 11.81 7.58
CA THR A 49 6.00 10.48 7.79
C THR A 49 5.30 10.03 6.51
N ARG A 50 4.50 10.90 5.90
CA ARG A 50 3.82 10.66 4.62
C ARG A 50 4.81 10.32 3.52
N LEU A 51 5.90 11.07 3.38
CA LEU A 51 6.92 10.81 2.35
C LEU A 51 7.60 9.45 2.55
N ILE A 52 7.87 9.06 3.79
CA ILE A 52 8.50 7.77 4.13
C ILE A 52 7.57 6.61 3.80
N GLU A 53 6.33 6.62 4.31
CA GLU A 53 5.37 5.51 4.13
C GLU A 53 5.09 5.22 2.65
N HIS A 54 4.96 6.27 1.83
CA HIS A 54 4.76 6.14 0.39
C HIS A 54 6.00 5.64 -0.36
N ASN A 55 7.20 5.84 0.19
CA ASN A 55 8.45 5.37 -0.38
C ASN A 55 8.92 4.01 0.17
N LEU A 56 8.30 3.47 1.23
CA LEU A 56 8.56 2.11 1.72
C LEU A 56 8.35 1.03 0.64
N ARG A 57 7.43 1.26 -0.30
CA ARG A 57 7.23 0.39 -1.47
C ARG A 57 8.51 0.23 -2.31
N LEU A 58 9.33 1.29 -2.39
CA LEU A 58 10.60 1.25 -3.11
C LEU A 58 11.59 0.36 -2.37
N VAL A 59 11.64 0.45 -1.04
CA VAL A 59 12.47 -0.44 -0.20
C VAL A 59 12.09 -1.90 -0.40
N ALA A 60 10.78 -2.21 -0.36
CA ALA A 60 10.30 -3.56 -0.63
C ALA A 60 10.67 -4.06 -2.02
N HIS A 61 10.62 -3.18 -3.03
CA HIS A 61 11.06 -3.50 -4.39
C HIS A 61 12.57 -3.76 -4.47
N ILE A 62 13.38 -2.93 -3.81
CA ILE A 62 14.85 -3.08 -3.74
C ILE A 62 15.22 -4.39 -3.06
N ILE A 63 14.60 -4.75 -1.92
CA ILE A 63 14.91 -6.02 -1.24
C ILE A 63 14.53 -7.23 -2.11
N LYS A 64 13.43 -7.12 -2.87
CA LYS A 64 12.96 -8.21 -3.72
C LYS A 64 13.83 -8.42 -4.97
N ASN A 65 14.37 -7.35 -5.54
CA ASN A 65 15.01 -7.35 -6.86
C ASN A 65 16.49 -6.94 -6.84
N GLY A 66 17.04 -6.58 -5.68
CA GLY A 66 18.44 -6.21 -5.46
C GLY A 66 19.31 -7.38 -5.07
#